data_AF-A0A1C3YPS1-F1
#
_entry.id   AF-A0A1C3YPS1-F1
#
_cell.length_a   1.000
_cell.length_b   1.000
_cell.length_c   1.000
_cell.angle_alpha   90.00
_cell.angle_beta   90.00
_cell.angle_gamma   90.00
#
_symmetry.space_group_name_H-M   'P 1'
#
loop_
_entity.id
_entity.type
_entity.pdbx_description
1 polymer ?
#
loop_
_entity_poly.entity_id
_entity_poly.type
_entity_poly.pdbx_seq_one_letter_code
_entity_poly.pdbx_strand_id
1 'polypeptide(L)'
;MKLKLLLGAILFMFSYCVYGQLLDINSKYRGEPFFMSVDMHQLQQDCARNEDEYNQLDKKEKIKYDSRCPLNNLKFDFKRLDKLIDEDPIAYNGNDFQLKLSISPINPKNQNEEDLPNLGRDITLSLISKNQVIDKLFLANNSFSNNPNLWNGYQHYYIAPSGDIYTLLSIKSEPIEDESGTFPTLWKHYNVDTSNMRFVLKEMQINMPEATYQIIYPNQFNTKFHEGAVEYGLTLEESIALFDQSSKDGSSDYSLASRVYHYYQDQLKEKVNQLDNKKQQQDSFTALKQNINKTCLATPAPIHESDIELYLHKVLTCLIEQDRQAIKHAEDELGS
;
A
#
# COMPACT_ATOMS: atom_id res chain seq x y z
N MET A 1 52.11 0.09 10.66
CA MET A 1 51.14 -1.02 10.82
C MET A 1 49.68 -0.54 10.95
N LYS A 2 49.39 0.60 11.61
CA LYS A 2 48.02 1.12 11.82
C LYS A 2 47.32 1.67 10.55
N LEU A 3 48.06 2.21 9.57
CA LEU A 3 47.48 2.78 8.34
C LEU A 3 46.96 1.72 7.34
N LYS A 4 47.62 0.55 7.28
CA LYS A 4 47.22 -0.56 6.39
C LYS A 4 45.95 -1.27 6.87
N LEU A 5 45.75 -1.36 8.19
CA LEU A 5 44.52 -1.86 8.80
C LEU A 5 43.33 -0.91 8.56
N LEU A 6 43.58 0.40 8.57
CA LEU A 6 42.54 1.41 8.30
C LEU A 6 42.07 1.38 6.83
N LEU A 7 43.00 1.24 5.88
CA LEU A 7 42.67 1.08 4.46
C LEU A 7 41.92 -0.22 4.17
N GLY A 8 42.26 -1.32 4.86
CA GLY A 8 41.54 -2.59 4.75
C GLY A 8 40.10 -2.50 5.26
N ALA A 9 39.87 -1.79 6.37
CA ALA A 9 38.53 -1.54 6.91
C ALA A 9 37.70 -0.63 5.99
N ILE A 10 38.30 0.39 5.38
CA ILE A 10 37.63 1.27 4.42
C ILE A 10 37.22 0.50 3.15
N LEU A 11 38.10 -0.36 2.61
CA LEU A 11 37.78 -1.22 1.47
C LEU A 11 36.68 -2.24 1.77
N PHE A 12 36.63 -2.78 3.00
CA PHE A 12 35.52 -3.64 3.43
C PHE A 12 34.21 -2.86 3.56
N MET A 13 34.22 -1.64 4.09
CA MET A 13 33.02 -0.78 4.18
C MET A 13 32.50 -0.40 2.78
N PHE A 14 33.37 -0.16 1.80
CA PHE A 14 32.95 0.04 0.41
C PHE A 14 32.52 -1.24 -0.31
N SER A 15 33.00 -2.43 0.11
CA SER A 15 32.53 -3.70 -0.46
C SER A 15 31.08 -4.05 -0.07
N TYR A 16 30.58 -3.51 1.05
CA TYR A 16 29.16 -3.58 1.40
C TYR A 16 28.29 -2.56 0.63
N CYS A 17 28.89 -1.58 -0.04
CA CYS A 17 28.18 -0.62 -0.89
C CYS A 17 28.07 -1.03 -2.38
N VAL A 18 28.54 -2.23 -2.76
CA VAL A 18 28.65 -2.65 -4.18
C VAL A 18 27.70 -3.81 -4.56
N TYR A 19 26.82 -4.26 -3.67
CA TYR A 19 25.89 -5.38 -3.96
C TYR A 19 24.41 -4.97 -4.04
N GLY A 20 24.15 -3.82 -4.66
CA GLY A 20 22.89 -3.60 -5.37
C GLY A 20 23.25 -3.24 -6.80
N GLN A 21 22.97 -4.12 -7.76
CA GLN A 21 23.11 -3.76 -9.16
C GLN A 21 22.12 -2.63 -9.42
N LEU A 22 22.61 -1.40 -9.47
CA LEU A 22 21.80 -0.24 -9.83
C LEU A 22 21.17 -0.55 -11.19
N LEU A 23 19.84 -0.53 -11.24
CA LEU A 23 19.14 -0.52 -12.50
C LEU A 23 19.27 0.90 -13.02
N ASP A 24 20.01 1.08 -14.12
CA ASP A 24 20.12 2.39 -14.77
C ASP A 24 18.81 2.73 -15.49
N ILE A 25 17.76 2.97 -14.70
CA ILE A 25 16.43 3.34 -15.16
C ILE A 25 16.54 4.76 -15.69
N ASN A 26 16.20 4.99 -16.95
CA ASN A 26 16.25 6.34 -17.50
C ASN A 26 15.29 7.27 -16.73
N SER A 27 15.74 8.48 -16.37
CA SER A 27 15.00 9.44 -15.55
C SER A 27 13.60 9.76 -16.10
N LYS A 28 13.44 9.73 -17.42
CA LYS A 28 12.15 9.96 -18.10
C LYS A 28 11.06 8.92 -17.75
N TYR A 29 11.44 7.73 -17.28
CA TYR A 29 10.50 6.69 -16.86
C TYR A 29 10.29 6.62 -15.34
N ARG A 30 11.08 7.36 -14.56
CA ARG A 30 11.15 7.13 -13.10
C ARG A 30 9.90 7.58 -12.36
N GLY A 31 9.08 8.48 -12.88
CA GLY A 31 7.96 9.04 -12.10
C GLY A 31 8.43 10.01 -11.00
N GLU A 32 7.70 10.08 -9.88
CA GLU A 32 7.92 11.09 -8.84
C GLU A 32 8.61 10.56 -7.58
N PRO A 33 9.85 11.01 -7.27
CA PRO A 33 10.60 10.53 -6.10
C PRO A 33 9.89 10.72 -4.75
N PHE A 34 8.93 11.64 -4.67
CA PHE A 34 8.12 11.87 -3.47
C PHE A 34 7.47 10.58 -2.93
N PHE A 35 7.15 9.62 -3.80
CA PHE A 35 6.48 8.38 -3.38
C PHE A 35 7.38 7.37 -2.67
N MET A 36 8.69 7.61 -2.55
CA MET A 36 9.60 6.71 -1.81
C MET A 36 9.27 6.61 -0.32
N SER A 37 8.79 7.69 0.28
CA SER A 37 8.50 7.78 1.70
C SER A 37 7.31 8.70 1.91
N VAL A 38 6.11 8.12 1.92
CA VAL A 38 4.87 8.86 2.12
C VAL A 38 4.35 8.56 3.53
N ASP A 39 4.15 9.61 4.32
CA ASP A 39 3.27 9.53 5.48
C ASP A 39 1.84 9.75 4.97
N MET A 40 1.06 8.67 4.86
CA MET A 40 -0.29 8.71 4.28
C MET A 40 -1.23 9.61 5.06
N HIS A 41 -1.09 9.67 6.39
CA HIS A 41 -1.94 10.48 7.26
C HIS A 41 -1.62 11.97 7.12
N GLN A 42 -0.33 12.34 7.16
CA GLN A 42 0.07 13.73 6.91
C GLN A 42 -0.32 14.18 5.50
N LEU A 43 -0.12 13.32 4.50
CA LEU A 43 -0.50 13.62 3.12
C LEU A 43 -2.01 13.85 2.97
N GLN A 44 -2.84 13.07 3.66
CA GLN A 44 -4.28 13.30 3.72
C GLN A 44 -4.60 14.69 4.31
N GLN A 45 -4.02 15.05 5.46
CA GLN A 45 -4.25 16.35 6.09
C GLN A 45 -3.82 17.52 5.20
N ASP A 46 -2.67 17.38 4.52
CA ASP A 46 -2.14 18.41 3.63
C ASP A 46 -2.99 18.59 2.36
N CYS A 47 -3.69 17.53 1.93
CA CYS A 47 -4.52 17.48 0.73
C CYS A 47 -6.03 17.58 1.00
N ALA A 48 -6.44 17.63 2.26
CA ALA A 48 -7.80 17.96 2.67
C ALA A 48 -8.07 19.46 2.48
N ARG A 49 -9.28 19.76 1.99
CA ARG A 49 -9.78 21.10 1.74
C ARG A 49 -11.10 21.27 2.46
N ASN A 50 -11.13 22.19 3.40
CA ASN A 50 -12.37 22.73 3.96
C ASN A 50 -12.93 23.76 2.97
N GLU A 51 -14.11 23.49 2.42
CA GLU A 51 -14.74 24.33 1.39
C GLU A 51 -15.15 25.70 1.93
N ASP A 52 -15.67 25.75 3.15
CA ASP A 52 -16.12 26.99 3.77
C ASP A 52 -14.96 27.96 4.01
N GLU A 53 -13.85 27.46 4.55
CA GLU A 53 -12.60 28.21 4.71
C GLU A 53 -12.07 28.63 3.34
N TYR A 54 -11.92 27.67 2.42
CA TYR A 54 -11.34 27.91 1.11
C TYR A 54 -12.10 28.97 0.32
N ASN A 55 -13.44 28.97 0.37
CA ASN A 55 -14.27 29.93 -0.35
C ASN A 55 -14.15 31.36 0.17
N GLN A 56 -13.73 31.55 1.43
CA GLN A 56 -13.51 32.87 2.04
C GLN A 56 -12.12 33.46 1.70
N LEU A 57 -11.17 32.65 1.23
CA LEU A 57 -9.80 33.07 0.92
C LEU A 57 -9.71 33.92 -0.35
N ASP A 58 -8.78 34.88 -0.34
CA ASP A 58 -8.42 35.62 -1.54
C ASP A 58 -7.61 34.77 -2.54
N LYS A 59 -7.36 35.30 -3.75
CA LYS A 59 -6.61 34.56 -4.79
C LYS A 59 -5.21 34.13 -4.34
N LYS A 60 -4.49 34.97 -3.60
CA LYS A 60 -3.12 34.68 -3.15
C LYS A 60 -3.13 33.61 -2.06
N GLU A 61 -4.11 33.69 -1.16
CA GLU A 61 -4.33 32.73 -0.09
C GLU A 61 -4.74 31.37 -0.64
N LYS A 62 -5.64 31.31 -1.64
CA LYS A 62 -6.00 30.06 -2.34
C LYS A 62 -4.79 29.35 -2.95
N ILE A 63 -3.91 30.10 -3.64
CA ILE A 63 -2.66 29.52 -4.19
C ILE A 63 -1.80 28.90 -3.08
N LYS A 64 -1.69 29.60 -1.93
CA LYS A 64 -0.94 29.08 -0.77
C LYS A 64 -1.64 27.85 -0.19
N TYR A 65 -2.96 27.86 -0.10
CA TYR A 65 -3.78 26.75 0.40
C TYR A 65 -3.58 25.50 -0.46
N ASP A 66 -3.69 25.63 -1.78
CA ASP A 66 -3.52 24.54 -2.74
C ASP A 66 -2.09 23.99 -2.76
N SER A 67 -1.09 24.85 -2.48
CA SER A 67 0.32 24.46 -2.44
C SER A 67 0.68 23.56 -1.25
N ARG A 68 -0.20 23.45 -0.23
CA ARG A 68 0.00 22.54 0.90
C ARG A 68 -0.02 21.09 0.45
N CYS A 69 -0.91 20.76 -0.48
CA CYS A 69 -1.03 19.42 -1.03
C CYS A 69 0.12 19.12 -2.01
N PRO A 70 1.05 18.20 -1.68
CA PRO A 70 2.17 17.87 -2.56
C PRO A 70 1.70 17.26 -3.89
N LEU A 71 0.54 16.60 -3.92
CA LEU A 71 -0.03 15.96 -5.11
C LEU A 71 -0.45 16.97 -6.19
N ASN A 72 -0.70 18.23 -5.83
CA ASN A 72 -1.00 19.29 -6.80
C ASN A 72 0.23 19.76 -7.59
N ASN A 73 1.43 19.43 -7.12
CA ASN A 73 2.70 19.93 -7.66
C ASN A 73 3.57 18.82 -8.28
N LEU A 74 2.98 17.67 -8.60
CA LEU A 74 3.68 16.59 -9.28
C LEU A 74 4.12 17.06 -10.68
N LYS A 75 5.34 16.74 -11.07
CA LYS A 75 5.88 17.00 -12.42
C LYS A 75 5.43 15.95 -13.44
N PHE A 76 4.82 14.87 -12.97
CA PHE A 76 4.39 13.72 -13.73
C PHE A 76 3.25 14.07 -14.70
N ASP A 77 3.54 13.98 -15.99
CA ASP A 77 2.59 14.24 -17.06
C ASP A 77 2.24 12.91 -17.75
N PHE A 78 1.05 12.37 -17.43
CA PHE A 78 0.53 11.15 -18.01
C PHE A 78 0.47 11.20 -19.55
N LYS A 79 0.14 12.36 -20.13
CA LYS A 79 0.02 12.52 -21.59
C LYS A 79 1.38 12.46 -22.28
N ARG A 80 2.43 12.99 -21.64
CA ARG A 80 3.81 12.84 -22.12
C ARG A 80 4.32 11.41 -21.95
N LEU A 81 3.99 10.77 -20.82
CA LEU A 81 4.39 9.38 -20.58
C LEU A 81 3.77 8.43 -21.60
N ASP A 82 2.52 8.66 -22.00
CA ASP A 82 1.84 7.88 -23.03
C ASP A 82 2.62 7.86 -24.35
N LYS A 83 2.90 9.05 -24.89
CA LYS A 83 3.73 9.21 -26.09
C LYS A 83 5.10 8.56 -25.94
N LEU A 84 5.71 8.71 -24.76
CA LEU A 84 7.02 8.17 -24.49
C LEU A 84 7.02 6.63 -24.51
N ILE A 85 6.01 5.98 -23.96
CA ILE A 85 5.90 4.52 -23.93
C ILE A 85 5.66 3.97 -25.34
N ASP A 86 4.90 4.67 -26.18
CA ASP A 86 4.68 4.27 -27.57
C ASP A 86 5.97 4.34 -28.42
N GLU A 87 6.83 5.34 -28.19
CA GLU A 87 8.08 5.54 -28.93
C GLU A 87 9.24 4.65 -28.44
N ASP A 88 9.42 4.57 -27.12
CA ASP A 88 10.53 3.87 -26.47
C ASP A 88 10.02 3.24 -25.16
N PRO A 89 9.52 2.01 -25.17
CA PRO A 89 8.95 1.39 -23.98
C PRO A 89 9.99 0.79 -23.04
N ILE A 90 11.29 0.78 -23.39
CA ILE A 90 12.32 0.06 -22.65
C ILE A 90 12.86 0.94 -21.51
N ALA A 91 12.40 0.67 -20.29
CA ALA A 91 12.83 1.40 -19.10
C ALA A 91 14.22 0.96 -18.61
N TYR A 92 14.58 -0.30 -18.83
CA TYR A 92 15.89 -0.89 -18.53
C TYR A 92 16.20 -2.02 -19.51
N ASN A 93 17.46 -2.07 -19.97
CA ASN A 93 17.95 -3.10 -20.89
C ASN A 93 19.25 -3.71 -20.37
N GLY A 94 19.12 -4.74 -19.52
CA GLY A 94 20.24 -5.52 -19.03
C GLY A 94 20.52 -6.76 -19.89
N ASN A 95 21.63 -7.44 -19.61
CA ASN A 95 22.01 -8.66 -20.33
C ASN A 95 21.05 -9.83 -20.03
N ASP A 96 20.62 -9.97 -18.78
CA ASP A 96 19.81 -11.11 -18.33
C ASP A 96 18.30 -10.84 -18.41
N PHE A 97 17.92 -9.56 -18.32
CA PHE A 97 16.53 -9.14 -18.33
C PHE A 97 16.34 -7.69 -18.77
N GLN A 98 15.10 -7.37 -19.14
CA GLN A 98 14.65 -6.04 -19.51
C GLN A 98 13.44 -5.65 -18.66
N LEU A 99 13.30 -4.35 -18.40
CA LEU A 99 12.05 -3.78 -17.90
C LEU A 99 11.40 -2.98 -19.01
N LYS A 100 10.16 -3.33 -19.33
CA LYS A 100 9.41 -2.71 -20.43
C LYS A 100 8.08 -2.16 -19.92
N LEU A 101 7.83 -0.89 -20.18
CA LEU A 101 6.52 -0.26 -19.96
C LEU A 101 5.56 -0.61 -21.10
N SER A 102 4.29 -0.76 -20.77
CA SER A 102 3.21 -0.94 -21.72
C SER A 102 1.97 -0.25 -21.23
N ILE A 103 1.18 0.30 -22.14
CA ILE A 103 -0.11 0.90 -21.82
C ILE A 103 -1.23 0.05 -22.43
N SER A 104 -2.27 -0.20 -21.66
CA SER A 104 -3.48 -0.85 -22.16
C SER A 104 -4.12 -0.03 -23.30
N PRO A 105 -4.65 -0.70 -24.34
CA PRO A 105 -5.33 -0.02 -25.44
C PRO A 105 -6.56 0.73 -24.92
N ILE A 106 -6.92 1.82 -25.60
CA ILE A 106 -8.13 2.60 -25.30
C ILE A 106 -9.35 1.67 -25.41
N ASN A 107 -10.21 1.68 -24.40
CA ASN A 107 -11.49 0.98 -24.48
C ASN A 107 -12.33 1.62 -25.59
N PRO A 108 -12.71 0.89 -26.66
CA PRO A 108 -13.44 1.45 -27.78
C PRO A 108 -14.79 2.07 -27.38
N LYS A 109 -15.36 1.69 -26.23
CA LYS A 109 -16.58 2.30 -25.69
C LYS A 109 -16.40 3.75 -25.23
N ASN A 110 -15.16 4.18 -24.94
CA ASN A 110 -14.83 5.51 -24.43
C ASN A 110 -14.22 6.42 -25.53
N GLN A 111 -14.23 5.98 -26.80
CA GLN A 111 -13.61 6.72 -27.91
C GLN A 111 -14.27 8.06 -28.25
N ASN A 112 -15.48 8.32 -27.76
CA ASN A 112 -16.28 9.50 -28.09
C ASN A 112 -16.21 10.62 -27.05
N GLU A 113 -15.41 10.48 -25.99
CA GLU A 113 -15.16 11.57 -25.04
C GLU A 113 -14.03 12.46 -25.57
N GLU A 114 -14.40 13.49 -26.36
CA GLU A 114 -13.46 14.46 -26.95
C GLU A 114 -12.55 15.15 -25.90
N ASP A 115 -12.90 15.09 -24.61
CA ASP A 115 -12.20 15.79 -23.53
C ASP A 115 -11.18 14.94 -22.75
N LEU A 116 -11.17 13.61 -22.85
CA LEU A 116 -10.35 12.74 -21.98
C LEU A 116 -9.77 11.50 -22.72
N PRO A 117 -8.91 11.67 -23.74
CA PRO A 117 -8.42 10.58 -24.59
C PRO A 117 -7.62 9.48 -23.86
N ASN A 118 -7.22 9.72 -22.61
CA ASN A 118 -6.40 8.84 -21.79
C ASN A 118 -7.10 8.35 -20.51
N LEU A 119 -8.43 8.45 -20.44
CA LEU A 119 -9.20 7.93 -19.32
C LEU A 119 -9.14 6.38 -19.29
N GLY A 120 -8.83 5.82 -18.13
CA GLY A 120 -8.87 4.38 -17.85
C GLY A 120 -7.73 3.55 -18.44
N ARG A 121 -6.61 4.16 -18.85
CA ARG A 121 -5.47 3.43 -19.41
C ARG A 121 -4.49 2.99 -18.33
N ASP A 122 -4.29 1.69 -18.23
CA ASP A 122 -3.34 1.06 -17.31
C ASP A 122 -1.91 1.09 -17.86
N ILE A 123 -0.97 1.56 -17.04
CA ILE A 123 0.47 1.46 -17.26
C ILE A 123 0.98 0.26 -16.47
N THR A 124 1.59 -0.67 -17.19
CA THR A 124 2.19 -1.89 -16.63
C THR A 124 3.69 -1.91 -16.89
N LEU A 125 4.48 -2.29 -15.89
CA LEU A 125 5.89 -2.64 -16.01
C LEU A 125 6.03 -4.14 -16.15
N SER A 126 6.57 -4.60 -17.28
CA SER A 126 6.84 -6.01 -17.54
C SER A 126 8.31 -6.32 -17.27
N LEU A 127 8.55 -7.40 -16.53
CA LEU A 127 9.87 -8.01 -16.39
C LEU A 127 10.03 -9.06 -17.49
N ILE A 128 11.01 -8.87 -18.37
CA ILE A 128 11.21 -9.69 -19.56
C ILE A 128 12.55 -10.39 -19.49
N SER A 129 12.59 -11.71 -19.73
CA SER A 129 13.83 -12.46 -19.90
C SER A 129 13.70 -13.39 -21.09
N LYS A 130 14.77 -13.51 -21.89
CA LYS A 130 14.79 -14.34 -23.11
C LYS A 130 13.59 -14.04 -24.04
N ASN A 131 13.24 -12.77 -24.18
CA ASN A 131 12.09 -12.26 -24.95
C ASN A 131 10.70 -12.74 -24.50
N GLN A 132 10.59 -13.24 -23.26
CA GLN A 132 9.32 -13.64 -22.66
C GLN A 132 9.01 -12.76 -21.46
N VAL A 133 7.74 -12.35 -21.32
CA VAL A 133 7.27 -11.66 -20.11
C VAL A 133 7.17 -12.68 -18.99
N ILE A 134 7.98 -12.50 -17.96
CA ILE A 134 8.05 -13.41 -16.81
C ILE A 134 7.10 -12.93 -15.71
N ASP A 135 7.04 -11.62 -15.49
CA ASP A 135 6.19 -11.02 -14.47
C ASP A 135 5.74 -9.61 -14.88
N LYS A 136 4.69 -9.10 -14.24
CA LYS A 136 4.09 -7.80 -14.51
C LYS A 136 3.71 -7.09 -13.22
N LEU A 137 3.96 -5.79 -13.18
CA LEU A 137 3.54 -4.91 -12.12
C LEU A 137 2.67 -3.78 -12.68
N PHE A 138 1.49 -3.60 -12.09
CA PHE A 138 0.64 -2.46 -12.38
C PHE A 138 1.19 -1.21 -11.69
N LEU A 139 1.54 -0.18 -12.48
CA LEU A 139 2.16 1.04 -11.97
C LEU A 139 1.17 2.16 -11.76
N ALA A 140 0.33 2.43 -12.76
CA ALA A 140 -0.49 3.63 -12.79
C ALA A 140 -1.71 3.47 -13.69
N ASN A 141 -2.74 4.25 -13.40
CA ASN A 141 -3.90 4.47 -14.28
C ASN A 141 -4.45 5.88 -13.98
N ASN A 142 -5.02 6.49 -15.01
CA ASN A 142 -5.76 7.73 -14.94
C ASN A 142 -7.27 7.43 -14.90
N SER A 143 -7.93 7.71 -13.76
CA SER A 143 -9.38 7.48 -13.50
C SER A 143 -9.83 6.02 -13.42
N PHE A 144 -9.74 5.45 -12.21
CA PHE A 144 -10.28 4.11 -11.89
C PHE A 144 -11.53 4.12 -10.97
N SER A 145 -12.06 5.27 -10.53
CA SER A 145 -13.14 5.24 -9.52
C SER A 145 -14.38 4.46 -10.01
N ASN A 146 -14.72 3.38 -9.31
CA ASN A 146 -15.96 2.64 -9.52
C ASN A 146 -17.16 3.33 -8.84
N ASN A 147 -16.90 4.42 -8.10
CA ASN A 147 -17.93 5.23 -7.47
C ASN A 147 -18.28 6.41 -8.40
N PRO A 148 -19.51 6.44 -8.97
CA PRO A 148 -19.93 7.49 -9.89
C PRO A 148 -20.00 8.89 -9.24
N ASN A 149 -19.91 8.97 -7.91
CA ASN A 149 -19.94 10.21 -7.14
C ASN A 149 -18.53 10.66 -6.69
N LEU A 150 -17.49 9.83 -6.78
CA LEU A 150 -16.10 10.18 -6.43
C LEU A 150 -15.28 10.39 -7.70
N TRP A 151 -14.91 11.64 -7.92
CA TRP A 151 -14.36 12.14 -9.18
C TRP A 151 -12.87 11.82 -9.29
N ASN A 152 -12.53 10.80 -10.08
CA ASN A 152 -11.19 10.43 -10.55
C ASN A 152 -10.22 9.90 -9.47
N GLY A 153 -10.05 8.57 -9.46
CA GLY A 153 -8.92 7.92 -8.78
C GLY A 153 -7.66 7.99 -9.64
N TYR A 154 -6.53 8.38 -9.05
CA TYR A 154 -5.23 8.45 -9.70
C TYR A 154 -4.29 7.44 -9.05
N GLN A 155 -3.59 6.67 -9.88
CA GLN A 155 -2.48 5.87 -9.39
C GLN A 155 -1.18 6.39 -9.99
N HIS A 156 -0.29 6.88 -9.12
CA HIS A 156 1.03 7.38 -9.49
C HIS A 156 2.11 6.38 -9.12
N TYR A 157 3.31 6.55 -9.67
CA TYR A 157 4.43 5.66 -9.38
C TYR A 157 5.78 6.36 -9.31
N TYR A 158 6.74 5.66 -8.71
CA TYR A 158 8.16 5.95 -8.80
C TYR A 158 8.99 4.67 -9.00
N ILE A 159 9.93 4.67 -9.93
CA ILE A 159 10.92 3.60 -10.14
C ILE A 159 12.29 4.17 -9.77
N ALA A 160 12.83 3.74 -8.63
CA ALA A 160 14.13 4.16 -8.15
C ALA A 160 15.27 3.49 -8.95
N PRO A 161 16.44 4.13 -9.07
CA PRO A 161 17.64 3.49 -9.65
C PRO A 161 18.09 2.22 -8.91
N SER A 162 17.70 2.04 -7.65
CA SER A 162 17.94 0.81 -6.90
C SER A 162 17.13 -0.38 -7.40
N GLY A 163 16.10 -0.16 -8.22
CA GLY A 163 15.10 -1.17 -8.58
C GLY A 163 13.95 -1.27 -7.58
N ASP A 164 13.90 -0.39 -6.57
CA ASP A 164 12.69 -0.20 -5.77
C ASP A 164 11.62 0.51 -6.59
N ILE A 165 10.36 0.09 -6.42
CA ILE A 165 9.22 0.61 -7.15
C ILE A 165 8.14 0.97 -6.13
N TYR A 166 7.60 2.17 -6.25
CA TYR A 166 6.59 2.70 -5.35
C TYR A 166 5.35 3.05 -6.15
N THR A 167 4.16 2.75 -5.63
CA THR A 167 2.89 3.18 -6.21
C THR A 167 2.05 3.86 -5.16
N LEU A 168 1.37 4.95 -5.53
CA LEU A 168 0.41 5.65 -4.69
C LEU A 168 -0.92 5.78 -5.42
N LEU A 169 -1.95 5.14 -4.91
CA LEU A 169 -3.34 5.37 -5.28
C LEU A 169 -3.91 6.50 -4.40
N SER A 170 -4.51 7.48 -5.04
CA SER A 170 -5.30 8.53 -4.39
C SER A 170 -6.67 8.67 -5.05
N ILE A 171 -7.65 9.09 -4.26
CA ILE A 171 -9.02 9.35 -4.71
C ILE A 171 -9.26 10.83 -4.50
N LYS A 172 -9.65 11.54 -5.57
CA LYS A 172 -10.16 12.89 -5.41
C LYS A 172 -11.66 12.82 -5.09
N SER A 173 -12.04 13.39 -3.96
CA SER A 173 -13.44 13.52 -3.58
C SER A 173 -13.93 14.93 -3.93
N GLU A 174 -15.13 14.99 -4.51
CA GLU A 174 -15.94 16.20 -4.43
C GLU A 174 -16.41 16.41 -2.98
N PRO A 175 -16.87 17.62 -2.62
CA PRO A 175 -17.26 17.93 -1.25
C PRO A 175 -18.31 16.95 -0.72
N ILE A 176 -17.97 16.25 0.36
CA ILE A 176 -18.94 15.56 1.21
C ILE A 176 -19.08 16.44 2.44
N GLU A 177 -20.25 17.05 2.61
CA GLU A 177 -20.45 18.15 3.56
C GLU A 177 -19.48 19.30 3.22
N ASP A 178 -18.61 19.69 4.16
CA ASP A 178 -17.69 20.82 4.01
C ASP A 178 -16.24 20.40 3.67
N GLU A 179 -15.98 19.10 3.48
CA GLU A 179 -14.64 18.57 3.19
C GLU A 179 -14.55 17.97 1.78
N SER A 180 -13.54 18.39 1.03
CA SER A 180 -13.12 17.78 -0.23
C SER A 180 -11.61 17.61 -0.25
N GLY A 181 -11.06 17.02 -1.32
CA GLY A 181 -9.61 16.93 -1.43
C GLY A 181 -9.13 15.77 -2.27
N THR A 182 -7.83 15.50 -2.15
CA THR A 182 -7.20 14.31 -2.74
C THR A 182 -6.70 13.41 -1.62
N PHE A 183 -7.38 12.29 -1.43
CA PHE A 183 -7.15 11.39 -0.31
C PHE A 183 -6.26 10.23 -0.74
N PRO A 184 -5.05 10.08 -0.18
CA PRO A 184 -4.22 8.92 -0.45
C PRO A 184 -4.85 7.68 0.21
N THR A 185 -5.00 6.60 -0.55
CA THR A 185 -5.76 5.41 -0.11
C THR A 185 -4.88 4.17 0.00
N LEU A 186 -3.98 3.96 -0.98
CA LEU A 186 -3.15 2.76 -1.03
C LEU A 186 -1.74 3.11 -1.53
N TRP A 187 -0.76 2.91 -0.66
CA TRP A 187 0.66 3.01 -1.01
C TRP A 187 1.31 1.63 -0.99
N LYS A 188 2.22 1.37 -1.92
CA LYS A 188 2.96 0.11 -1.98
C LYS A 188 4.41 0.33 -2.34
N HIS A 189 5.28 -0.51 -1.79
CA HIS A 189 6.69 -0.63 -2.12
C HIS A 189 7.02 -2.05 -2.57
N TYR A 190 7.57 -2.15 -3.78
CA TYR A 190 8.06 -3.37 -4.38
C TYR A 190 9.57 -3.27 -4.60
N ASN A 191 10.22 -4.41 -4.71
CA ASN A 191 11.54 -4.52 -5.34
C ASN A 191 11.51 -5.53 -6.48
N VAL A 192 12.53 -5.47 -7.35
CA VAL A 192 12.78 -6.52 -8.36
C VAL A 192 13.68 -7.60 -7.75
N ASP A 193 13.15 -8.81 -7.59
CA ASP A 193 13.93 -9.98 -7.23
C ASP A 193 14.53 -10.57 -8.52
N THR A 194 15.75 -10.16 -8.84
CA THR A 194 16.47 -10.60 -10.05
C THR A 194 16.89 -12.06 -10.01
N SER A 195 16.93 -12.69 -8.83
CA SER A 195 17.30 -14.11 -8.70
C SER A 195 16.12 -15.01 -9.05
N ASN A 196 14.91 -14.62 -8.62
CA ASN A 196 13.67 -15.37 -8.91
C ASN A 196 12.85 -14.77 -10.06
N MET A 197 13.34 -13.70 -10.68
CA MET A 197 12.72 -13.01 -11.81
C MET A 197 11.27 -12.61 -11.55
N ARG A 198 11.03 -11.86 -10.47
CA ARG A 198 9.68 -11.39 -10.10
C ARG A 198 9.70 -10.04 -9.39
N PHE A 199 8.58 -9.33 -9.43
CA PHE A 199 8.32 -8.21 -8.54
C PHE A 199 7.87 -8.74 -7.18
N VAL A 200 8.45 -8.23 -6.10
CA VAL A 200 8.10 -8.66 -4.74
C VAL A 200 7.59 -7.46 -3.96
N LEU A 201 6.34 -7.52 -3.53
CA LEU A 201 5.75 -6.56 -2.60
C LEU A 201 6.44 -6.69 -1.23
N LYS A 202 6.98 -5.59 -0.74
CA LYS A 202 7.71 -5.51 0.54
C LYS A 202 6.89 -4.83 1.61
N GLU A 203 6.26 -3.73 1.26
CA GLU A 203 5.45 -2.96 2.18
C GLU A 203 4.20 -2.43 1.48
N MET A 204 3.12 -2.31 2.24
CA MET A 204 1.88 -1.72 1.82
C MET A 204 1.28 -0.92 2.96
N GLN A 205 0.72 0.25 2.65
CA GLN A 205 -0.07 1.04 3.59
C GLN A 205 -1.44 1.28 2.98
N ILE A 206 -2.48 0.95 3.75
CA ILE A 206 -3.88 1.21 3.41
C ILE A 206 -4.41 2.24 4.39
N ASN A 207 -4.91 3.34 3.85
CA ASN A 207 -5.47 4.43 4.64
C ASN A 207 -7.00 4.37 4.56
N MET A 208 -7.63 4.03 5.67
CA MET A 208 -9.09 3.97 5.83
C MET A 208 -9.55 5.11 6.75
N PRO A 209 -10.85 5.48 6.75
CA PRO A 209 -11.34 6.58 7.59
C PRO A 209 -10.93 6.47 9.07
N GLU A 210 -11.00 5.27 9.65
CA GLU A 210 -10.76 5.03 11.07
C GLU A 210 -9.29 4.73 11.42
N ALA A 211 -8.51 4.23 10.47
CA ALA A 211 -7.14 3.78 10.73
C ALA A 211 -6.27 3.68 9.46
N THR A 212 -4.96 3.78 9.67
CA THR A 212 -3.95 3.34 8.71
C THR A 212 -3.50 1.93 9.05
N TYR A 213 -3.57 1.02 8.08
CA TYR A 213 -3.04 -0.35 8.17
C TYR A 213 -1.70 -0.43 7.44
N GLN A 214 -0.62 -0.76 8.16
CA GLN A 214 0.70 -0.98 7.60
C GLN A 214 1.01 -2.48 7.58
N ILE A 215 1.35 -2.99 6.39
CA ILE A 215 1.68 -4.39 6.14
C ILE A 215 3.12 -4.46 5.65
N ILE A 216 3.98 -5.14 6.40
CA ILE A 216 5.37 -5.44 5.99
C ILE A 216 5.45 -6.94 5.73
N TYR A 217 5.61 -7.31 4.47
CA TYR A 217 5.51 -8.70 4.04
C TYR A 217 6.77 -9.50 4.41
N PRO A 218 6.60 -10.78 4.82
CA PRO A 218 5.33 -11.49 4.97
C PRO A 218 4.76 -11.47 6.41
N ASN A 219 5.34 -10.74 7.36
CA ASN A 219 5.20 -11.08 8.79
C ASN A 219 4.66 -9.98 9.70
N GLN A 220 4.33 -8.78 9.20
CA GLN A 220 3.79 -7.71 10.04
C GLN A 220 2.49 -7.16 9.48
N PHE A 221 1.50 -7.07 10.37
CA PHE A 221 0.25 -6.37 10.20
C PHE A 221 0.07 -5.44 11.41
N ASN A 222 0.15 -4.13 11.16
CA ASN A 222 0.11 -3.08 12.17
C ASN A 222 -1.06 -2.14 11.86
N THR A 223 -1.75 -1.71 12.91
CA THR A 223 -2.85 -0.75 12.80
C THR A 223 -2.48 0.51 13.58
N LYS A 224 -2.71 1.68 12.98
CA LYS A 224 -2.60 3.00 13.63
C LYS A 224 -3.94 3.71 13.49
N PHE A 225 -4.69 3.78 14.59
CA PHE A 225 -5.98 4.48 14.63
C PHE A 225 -5.79 5.98 14.44
N HIS A 226 -6.74 6.60 13.74
CA HIS A 226 -6.79 8.05 13.59
C HIS A 226 -7.43 8.69 14.83
N GLU A 227 -6.89 9.83 15.25
CA GLU A 227 -7.48 10.60 16.34
C GLU A 227 -8.86 11.13 15.93
N GLY A 228 -9.86 10.97 16.80
CA GLY A 228 -11.23 11.41 16.53
C GLY A 228 -12.04 10.50 15.61
N ALA A 229 -11.52 9.32 15.23
CA ALA A 229 -12.32 8.30 14.54
C ALA A 229 -13.56 7.94 15.38
N VAL A 230 -14.75 8.05 14.79
CA VAL A 230 -16.00 7.78 15.48
C VAL A 230 -16.12 6.27 15.73
N GLU A 231 -16.25 5.88 16.99
CA GLU A 231 -16.56 4.49 17.32
C GLU A 231 -17.94 4.11 16.77
N TYR A 232 -18.03 2.95 16.13
CA TYR A 232 -19.32 2.37 15.75
C TYR A 232 -20.24 2.33 16.97
N GLY A 233 -21.47 2.81 16.82
CA GLY A 233 -22.51 2.82 17.86
C GLY A 233 -23.02 1.43 18.30
N LEU A 234 -22.23 0.39 18.06
CA LEU A 234 -22.45 -0.98 18.47
C LEU A 234 -21.63 -1.28 19.73
N THR A 235 -22.13 -2.17 20.57
CA THR A 235 -21.34 -2.82 21.62
C THR A 235 -20.34 -3.81 21.01
N LEU A 236 -19.36 -4.24 21.80
CA LEU A 236 -18.40 -5.26 21.36
C LEU A 236 -19.09 -6.60 21.11
N GLU A 237 -20.04 -6.99 21.97
CA GLU A 237 -20.82 -8.21 21.84
C GLU A 237 -21.64 -8.21 20.54
N GLU A 238 -22.29 -7.09 20.21
CA GLU A 238 -22.99 -6.93 18.93
C GLU A 238 -22.03 -7.01 17.74
N SER A 239 -20.85 -6.40 17.86
CA SER A 239 -19.83 -6.44 16.80
C SER A 239 -19.36 -7.87 16.51
N ILE A 240 -19.12 -8.67 17.56
CA ILE A 240 -18.73 -10.08 17.43
C ILE A 240 -19.87 -10.90 16.81
N ALA A 241 -21.11 -10.70 17.28
CA ALA A 241 -22.27 -11.43 16.78
C ALA A 241 -22.52 -11.14 15.28
N LEU A 242 -22.43 -9.87 14.88
CA LEU A 242 -22.58 -9.46 13.49
C LEU A 242 -21.43 -9.97 12.61
N PHE A 243 -20.19 -9.93 13.10
CA PHE A 243 -19.05 -10.51 12.39
C PHE A 243 -19.19 -12.03 12.17
N ASP A 244 -19.64 -12.77 13.17
CA ASP A 244 -19.85 -14.22 13.06
C ASP A 244 -21.03 -14.56 12.14
N GLN A 245 -21.98 -13.64 11.98
CA GLN A 245 -23.07 -13.75 11.00
C GLN A 245 -22.59 -13.42 9.58
N SER A 246 -21.88 -12.31 9.40
CA SER A 246 -21.39 -11.85 8.09
C SER A 246 -20.41 -12.86 7.45
N SER A 247 -19.58 -13.48 8.29
CA SER A 247 -18.67 -14.55 7.86
C SER A 247 -19.41 -15.77 7.27
N LYS A 248 -20.69 -15.98 7.59
CA LYS A 248 -21.50 -17.10 7.08
C LYS A 248 -22.30 -16.76 5.83
N ASP A 249 -22.76 -15.52 5.72
CA ASP A 249 -23.54 -15.06 4.56
C ASP A 249 -22.68 -14.49 3.42
N GLY A 250 -21.37 -14.32 3.67
CA GLY A 250 -20.41 -13.84 2.69
C GLY A 250 -20.40 -12.32 2.53
N SER A 251 -21.04 -11.58 3.43
CA SER A 251 -20.95 -10.11 3.46
C SER A 251 -19.59 -9.66 4.00
N SER A 252 -19.01 -8.65 3.37
CA SER A 252 -17.73 -8.07 3.78
C SER A 252 -17.95 -6.73 4.48
N ASP A 253 -17.63 -6.69 5.76
CA ASP A 253 -17.50 -5.43 6.51
C ASP A 253 -16.13 -5.45 7.20
N TYR A 254 -15.20 -4.66 6.68
CA TYR A 254 -13.85 -4.56 7.23
C TYR A 254 -13.83 -3.79 8.55
N SER A 255 -14.75 -2.85 8.76
CA SER A 255 -14.79 -2.03 9.98
C SER A 255 -15.17 -2.88 11.20
N LEU A 256 -16.17 -3.77 11.04
CA LEU A 256 -16.55 -4.76 12.05
C LEU A 256 -15.41 -5.73 12.31
N ALA A 257 -14.81 -6.28 11.25
CA ALA A 257 -13.68 -7.20 11.37
C ALA A 257 -12.49 -6.54 12.09
N SER A 258 -12.21 -5.26 11.83
CA SER A 258 -11.12 -4.53 12.47
C SER A 258 -11.33 -4.47 13.98
N ARG A 259 -12.52 -4.08 14.44
CA ARG A 259 -12.83 -4.03 15.88
C ARG A 259 -12.70 -5.40 16.55
N VAL A 260 -13.22 -6.45 15.93
CA VAL A 260 -13.17 -7.82 16.46
C VAL A 260 -11.74 -8.35 16.50
N TYR A 261 -10.92 -8.06 15.48
CA TYR A 261 -9.51 -8.41 15.45
C TYR A 261 -8.74 -7.83 16.64
N HIS A 262 -8.87 -6.53 16.91
CA HIS A 262 -8.13 -5.91 18.02
C HIS A 262 -8.52 -6.50 19.39
N TYR A 263 -9.80 -6.83 19.58
CA TYR A 263 -10.25 -7.53 20.79
C TYR A 263 -9.56 -8.89 20.98
N TYR A 264 -9.56 -9.74 19.95
CA TYR A 264 -8.91 -11.06 20.06
C TYR A 264 -7.38 -10.95 20.12
N GLN A 265 -6.78 -9.94 19.48
CA GLN A 265 -5.35 -9.70 19.57
C GLN A 265 -4.93 -9.37 21.01
N ASP A 266 -5.70 -8.54 21.72
CA ASP A 266 -5.45 -8.19 23.12
C ASP A 266 -5.61 -9.41 24.04
N GLN A 267 -6.65 -10.22 23.82
CA GLN A 267 -6.84 -11.48 24.54
C GLN A 267 -5.69 -12.46 24.31
N LEU A 268 -5.28 -12.65 23.06
CA LEU A 268 -4.18 -13.55 22.73
C LEU A 268 -2.89 -13.11 23.44
N LYS A 269 -2.59 -11.81 23.41
CA LYS A 269 -1.42 -11.25 24.10
C LYS A 269 -1.47 -11.54 25.59
N GLU A 270 -2.62 -11.38 26.23
CA GLU A 270 -2.79 -11.69 27.66
C GLU A 270 -2.52 -13.17 27.94
N LYS A 271 -3.16 -14.08 27.18
CA LYS A 271 -3.04 -15.53 27.38
C LYS A 271 -1.62 -16.04 27.15
N VAL A 272 -0.96 -15.56 26.09
CA VAL A 272 0.42 -15.96 25.80
C VAL A 272 1.38 -15.46 26.88
N ASN A 273 1.20 -14.24 27.40
CA ASN A 273 2.01 -13.75 28.52
C ASN A 273 1.81 -14.59 29.80
N GLN A 274 0.58 -15.03 30.08
CA GLN A 274 0.31 -15.94 31.20
C GLN A 274 1.02 -17.28 31.02
N LEU A 275 1.00 -17.83 29.79
CA LEU A 275 1.67 -19.08 29.45
C LEU A 275 3.20 -18.97 29.54
N ASP A 276 3.77 -17.88 29.03
CA ASP A 276 5.21 -17.59 29.12
C ASP A 276 5.68 -17.56 30.57
N ASN A 277 4.92 -16.90 31.44
CA ASN A 277 5.19 -16.87 32.87
C ASN A 277 5.13 -18.27 33.51
N LYS A 278 4.16 -19.11 33.12
CA LYS A 278 4.04 -20.50 33.60
C LYS A 278 5.21 -21.38 33.12
N LYS A 279 5.65 -21.21 31.86
CA LYS A 279 6.70 -22.03 31.22
C LYS A 279 8.12 -21.47 31.36
N GLN A 280 8.30 -20.30 31.98
CA GLN A 280 9.57 -19.56 32.01
C GLN A 280 10.14 -19.32 30.60
N GLN A 281 9.27 -19.03 29.65
CA GLN A 281 9.61 -18.67 28.26
C GLN A 281 9.54 -17.16 28.07
N GLN A 282 10.17 -16.65 27.02
CA GLN A 282 10.15 -15.23 26.67
C GLN A 282 9.95 -15.05 25.16
N ASP A 283 9.26 -13.98 24.80
CA ASP A 283 9.03 -13.53 23.42
C ASP A 283 8.22 -14.49 22.52
N SER A 284 7.45 -15.43 23.11
CA SER A 284 6.66 -16.39 22.32
C SER A 284 5.53 -15.72 21.53
N PHE A 285 4.95 -14.64 22.08
CA PHE A 285 3.91 -13.85 21.40
C PHE A 285 4.41 -13.26 20.08
N THR A 286 5.63 -12.74 20.02
CA THR A 286 6.19 -12.15 18.80
C THR A 286 6.35 -13.20 17.71
N ALA A 287 6.90 -14.37 18.05
CA ALA A 287 7.07 -15.47 17.12
C ALA A 287 5.71 -16.02 16.62
N LEU A 288 4.75 -16.18 17.53
CA LEU A 288 3.38 -16.58 17.20
C LEU A 288 2.72 -15.58 16.25
N LYS A 289 2.77 -14.28 16.56
CA LYS A 289 2.19 -13.22 15.72
C LYS A 289 2.81 -13.20 14.32
N GLN A 290 4.12 -13.37 14.21
CA GLN A 290 4.79 -13.46 12.90
C GLN A 290 4.32 -14.66 12.07
N ASN A 291 4.09 -15.82 12.70
CA ASN A 291 3.57 -17.01 12.03
C ASN A 291 2.11 -16.84 11.58
N ILE A 292 1.27 -16.27 12.44
CA ILE A 292 -0.13 -15.94 12.12
C ILE A 292 -0.17 -14.96 10.94
N ASN A 293 0.58 -13.85 11.03
CA ASN A 293 0.68 -12.86 9.95
C ASN A 293 1.15 -13.50 8.64
N LYS A 294 2.19 -14.34 8.67
CA LYS A 294 2.69 -15.04 7.47
C LYS A 294 1.62 -15.87 6.78
N THR A 295 0.75 -16.51 7.55
CA THR A 295 -0.38 -17.29 7.02
C THR A 295 -1.43 -16.39 6.39
N CYS A 296 -1.85 -15.34 7.09
CA CYS A 296 -2.95 -14.47 6.64
C CYS A 296 -2.57 -13.48 5.54
N LEU A 297 -1.31 -13.03 5.52
CA LEU A 297 -0.75 -12.13 4.49
C LEU A 297 -0.36 -12.86 3.20
N ALA A 298 -0.65 -14.17 3.07
CA ALA A 298 -0.61 -14.86 1.78
C ALA A 298 -1.74 -14.40 0.84
N THR A 299 -2.73 -13.66 1.36
CA THR A 299 -3.82 -13.06 0.58
C THR A 299 -3.26 -12.11 -0.49
N PRO A 300 -3.69 -12.23 -1.77
CA PRO A 300 -3.24 -11.32 -2.82
C PRO A 300 -3.55 -9.86 -2.50
N ALA A 301 -2.55 -8.99 -2.63
CA ALA A 301 -2.69 -7.55 -2.36
C ALA A 301 -3.66 -6.88 -3.34
N PRO A 302 -4.44 -5.87 -2.89
CA PRO A 302 -5.45 -5.20 -3.71
C PRO A 302 -4.80 -4.45 -4.85
N ILE A 303 -5.24 -4.61 -6.09
CA ILE A 303 -4.67 -3.87 -7.24
C ILE A 303 -5.43 -2.57 -7.42
N HIS A 304 -6.74 -2.64 -7.25
CA HIS A 304 -7.67 -1.56 -7.45
C HIS A 304 -8.28 -1.07 -6.14
N GLU A 305 -8.84 0.14 -6.18
CA GLU A 305 -9.54 0.76 -5.03
C GLU A 305 -10.64 -0.15 -4.49
N SER A 306 -11.49 -0.69 -5.37
CA SER A 306 -12.59 -1.58 -4.99
C SER A 306 -12.15 -2.92 -4.38
N ASP A 307 -10.86 -3.27 -4.49
CA ASP A 307 -10.33 -4.50 -3.90
C ASP A 307 -9.93 -4.31 -2.44
N ILE A 308 -9.80 -3.06 -1.97
CA ILE A 308 -9.19 -2.71 -0.67
C ILE A 308 -10.03 -3.25 0.49
N GLU A 309 -11.32 -2.95 0.53
CA GLU A 309 -12.21 -3.38 1.61
C GLU A 309 -12.28 -4.92 1.68
N LEU A 310 -12.41 -5.57 0.52
CA LEU A 310 -12.46 -7.03 0.43
C LEU A 310 -11.14 -7.66 0.89
N TYR A 311 -10.00 -7.06 0.53
CA TYR A 311 -8.69 -7.50 1.00
C TYR A 311 -8.58 -7.38 2.52
N LEU A 312 -8.91 -6.22 3.10
CA LEU A 312 -8.85 -5.99 4.53
C LEU A 312 -9.76 -6.97 5.28
N HIS A 313 -11.00 -7.14 4.83
CA HIS A 313 -11.93 -8.09 5.42
C HIS A 313 -11.36 -9.51 5.41
N LYS A 314 -10.81 -10.00 4.28
CA LYS A 314 -10.19 -11.34 4.20
C LYS A 314 -9.02 -11.52 5.16
N VAL A 315 -8.12 -10.55 5.21
CA VAL A 315 -6.93 -10.61 6.09
C VAL A 315 -7.37 -10.58 7.55
N LEU A 316 -8.23 -9.64 7.93
CA LEU A 316 -8.73 -9.51 9.31
C LEU A 316 -9.50 -10.76 9.75
N THR A 317 -10.36 -11.33 8.90
CA THR A 317 -11.06 -12.59 9.19
C THR A 317 -10.08 -13.73 9.45
N CYS A 318 -9.05 -13.89 8.61
CA CYS A 318 -8.01 -14.89 8.86
C CYS A 318 -7.29 -14.66 10.19
N LEU A 319 -6.92 -13.41 10.49
CA LEU A 319 -6.23 -13.05 11.73
C LEU A 319 -7.10 -13.40 12.96
N ILE A 320 -8.39 -13.06 12.93
CA ILE A 320 -9.36 -13.40 13.99
C ILE A 320 -9.46 -14.91 14.19
N GLU A 321 -9.56 -15.69 13.11
CA GLU A 321 -9.64 -17.15 13.20
C GLU A 321 -8.38 -17.77 13.81
N GLN A 322 -7.20 -17.30 13.39
CA GLN A 322 -5.92 -17.74 13.94
C GLN A 322 -5.77 -17.35 15.40
N ASP A 323 -6.15 -16.13 15.78
CA ASP A 323 -6.10 -15.65 17.16
C ASP A 323 -7.03 -16.47 18.05
N ARG A 324 -8.28 -16.74 17.62
CA ARG A 324 -9.23 -17.60 18.34
C ARG A 324 -8.67 -19.01 18.57
N GLN A 325 -8.04 -19.62 17.56
CA GLN A 325 -7.42 -20.94 17.69
C GLN A 325 -6.24 -20.92 18.66
N ALA A 326 -5.38 -19.91 18.58
CA ALA A 326 -4.22 -19.76 19.44
C ALA A 326 -4.61 -19.47 20.90
N ILE A 327 -5.66 -18.67 21.13
CA ILE A 327 -6.24 -18.44 22.46
C ILE A 327 -6.71 -19.76 23.06
N LYS A 328 -7.51 -20.54 22.33
CA LYS A 328 -8.01 -21.83 22.81
C LYS A 328 -6.85 -22.78 23.18
N HIS A 329 -5.82 -22.85 22.34
CA HIS A 329 -4.65 -23.65 22.63
C HIS A 329 -3.92 -23.19 23.90
N ALA A 330 -3.72 -21.89 24.06
CA ALA A 330 -3.11 -21.33 25.27
C ALA A 330 -3.96 -21.62 26.53
N GLU A 331 -5.28 -21.57 26.42
CA GLU A 331 -6.20 -21.92 27.52
C GLU A 331 -6.11 -23.40 27.91
N ASP A 332 -6.08 -24.31 26.93
CA ASP A 332 -5.91 -25.76 27.17
C ASP A 332 -4.58 -26.05 27.88
N GLU A 333 -3.49 -25.38 27.48
CA GLU A 333 -2.18 -25.52 28.12
C GLU A 333 -2.08 -24.86 29.51
N LEU A 334 -2.82 -23.77 29.73
CA LEU A 334 -2.90 -23.12 31.05
C LEU A 334 -3.69 -23.96 32.05
N GLY A 335 -4.77 -24.62 31.59
CA GLY A 335 -5.61 -25.51 32.39
C GLY A 335 -5.03 -26.90 32.67
N SER A 336 -4.01 -27.32 31.92
CA SER A 336 -3.26 -28.59 32.11
C SER A 336 -2.14 -28.47 33.15
#